data_AF-R7P3R9-F1
#
_entry.id   AF-R7P3R9-F1
#
_cell.length_a   1.000
_cell.length_b   1.000
_cell.length_c   1.000
_cell.angle_alpha   90.00
_cell.angle_beta   90.00
_cell.angle_gamma   90.00
#
_symmetry.space_group_name_H-M   'P 1'
#
loop_
_entity.id
_entity.type
_entity.pdbx_description
1 polymer ?
#
loop_
_entity_poly.entity_id
_entity_poly.type
_entity_poly.pdbx_seq_one_letter_code
_entity_poly.pdbx_strand_id
1 'polypeptide(L)'
;MYYFKVIDNDVYKFKVNYDLASVQKYLYFLAIDLGKTVHSNYVTEKPHKNADKIYKTYNVKYFGKSKDFKPLFEVDCEEVVRPSLYKLIEKIINGDNKALEELYDYKVEKNGNKRDVNFYYSIFRDLFSFEFIDKMNLEMYNEARKFMELEQIEYNRGKER
;
A
#
# COMPACT_ATOMS: atom_id res chain seq x y z
N MET A 1 -10.73 -9.09 1.92
CA MET A 1 -9.84 -10.14 1.38
C MET A 1 -9.76 -11.30 2.37
N TYR A 2 -9.32 -12.48 1.93
CA TYR A 2 -9.04 -13.60 2.84
C TYR A 2 -7.53 -13.82 2.97
N TYR A 3 -7.06 -13.92 4.21
CA TYR A 3 -5.70 -14.27 4.56
C TYR A 3 -5.67 -15.72 5.05
N PHE A 4 -4.72 -16.50 4.53
CA PHE A 4 -4.54 -17.90 4.92
C PHE A 4 -3.20 -18.04 5.62
N LYS A 5 -3.18 -18.73 6.76
CA LYS A 5 -1.96 -19.00 7.52
C LYS A 5 -1.89 -20.46 7.88
N VAL A 6 -0.76 -21.10 7.60
CA VAL A 6 -0.50 -22.47 8.05
C VAL A 6 0.11 -22.39 9.44
N ILE A 7 -0.50 -23.11 10.41
CA ILE A 7 0.02 -23.25 11.76
C ILE A 7 -0.09 -24.74 12.09
N ASP A 8 1.04 -25.36 12.44
CA ASP A 8 1.16 -26.81 12.57
C ASP A 8 0.60 -27.53 11.32
N ASN A 9 -0.37 -28.43 11.50
CA ASN A 9 -0.99 -29.19 10.42
C ASN A 9 -2.34 -28.60 9.95
N ASP A 10 -2.66 -27.37 10.34
CA ASP A 10 -3.92 -26.70 10.00
C ASP A 10 -3.67 -25.43 9.16
N VAL A 11 -4.51 -25.24 8.15
CA VAL A 11 -4.64 -24.01 7.37
C VAL A 11 -5.78 -23.20 7.96
N TYR A 12 -5.43 -22.06 8.55
CA TYR A 12 -6.38 -21.11 9.12
C TYR A 12 -6.79 -20.09 8.06
N LYS A 13 -8.10 -19.85 7.95
CA LYS A 13 -8.67 -18.83 7.08
C LYS A 13 -9.18 -17.67 7.92
N PHE A 14 -8.67 -16.48 7.61
CA PHE A 14 -9.08 -15.23 8.23
C PHE A 14 -9.70 -14.30 7.19
N LYS A 15 -10.76 -13.61 7.57
CA LYS A 15 -11.25 -12.45 6.82
C LYS A 15 -10.54 -11.21 7.36
N VAL A 16 -9.88 -10.48 6.46
CA VAL A 16 -9.23 -9.21 6.81
C VAL A 16 -10.24 -8.10 6.62
N ASN A 17 -10.53 -7.41 7.72
CA ASN A 17 -11.52 -6.33 7.81
C ASN A 17 -10.78 -5.00 8.06
N TYR A 18 -11.10 -3.97 7.26
CA TYR A 18 -10.58 -2.62 7.40
C TYR A 18 -11.55 -1.60 6.81
N ASP A 19 -11.52 -0.36 7.31
CA ASP A 19 -12.26 0.75 6.72
C ASP A 19 -11.39 1.46 5.67
N LEU A 20 -11.81 1.41 4.40
CA LEU A 20 -11.03 1.96 3.29
C LEU A 20 -10.81 3.48 3.43
N ALA A 21 -11.80 4.22 3.93
CA ALA A 21 -11.68 5.67 4.10
C ALA A 21 -10.61 6.02 5.15
N SER A 22 -10.57 5.30 6.27
CA SER A 22 -9.55 5.45 7.30
C SER A 22 -8.16 5.09 6.77
N VAL A 23 -8.02 3.99 6.03
CA VAL A 23 -6.73 3.60 5.42
C VAL A 23 -6.26 4.67 4.43
N GLN A 24 -7.13 5.18 3.56
CA GLN A 24 -6.81 6.24 2.61
C GLN A 24 -6.40 7.56 3.30
N LYS A 25 -7.06 7.91 4.40
CA LYS A 25 -6.70 9.09 5.21
C LYS A 25 -5.28 8.98 5.75
N TYR A 26 -4.89 7.84 6.32
CA TYR A 26 -3.54 7.65 6.85
C TYR A 26 -2.48 7.46 5.76
N LEU A 27 -2.83 6.91 4.60
CA LEU A 27 -1.97 6.91 3.41
C LEU A 27 -1.62 8.34 2.97
N TYR A 28 -2.61 9.24 2.96
CA TYR A 28 -2.37 10.64 2.65
C TYR A 28 -1.43 11.30 3.67
N PHE A 29 -1.67 11.11 4.98
CA PHE A 29 -0.78 11.65 6.02
C PHE A 29 0.64 11.09 5.94
N LEU A 30 0.79 9.78 5.72
CA LEU A 30 2.09 9.15 5.50
C LEU A 30 2.84 9.81 4.34
N ALA A 31 2.16 10.05 3.22
CA ALA A 31 2.78 10.69 2.06
C ALA A 31 3.22 12.12 2.38
N ILE A 32 2.39 12.92 3.05
CA ILE A 32 2.74 14.31 3.38
C ILE A 32 3.89 14.39 4.39
N ASP A 33 3.88 13.54 5.43
CA ASP A 33 4.86 13.59 6.50
C ASP A 33 6.22 13.00 6.09
N LEU A 34 6.22 11.88 5.34
CA LEU A 34 7.44 11.11 5.04
C LEU A 34 7.81 11.08 3.55
N GLY A 35 6.96 11.57 2.66
CA GLY A 35 7.21 11.58 1.23
C GLY A 35 8.26 12.61 0.84
N LYS A 36 9.20 12.20 -0.03
CA LYS A 36 10.18 13.13 -0.61
C LYS A 36 9.49 14.02 -1.63
N THR A 37 9.78 15.31 -1.61
CA THR A 37 9.21 16.26 -2.57
C THR A 37 10.14 16.36 -3.78
N VAL A 38 9.58 16.26 -4.98
CA VAL A 38 10.26 16.47 -6.26
C VAL A 38 9.64 17.69 -6.92
N HIS A 39 10.48 18.67 -7.21
CA HIS A 39 10.07 19.86 -7.93
C HIS A 39 10.23 19.64 -9.44
N SER A 40 9.30 20.16 -10.23
CA SER A 40 9.35 20.10 -11.69
C SER A 40 8.77 21.38 -12.28
N ASN A 41 9.47 21.92 -13.28
CA ASN A 41 9.01 23.05 -14.07
C ASN A 41 9.07 22.66 -15.56
N TYR A 42 7.95 22.77 -16.26
CA TYR A 42 7.86 22.40 -17.68
C TYR A 42 6.79 23.21 -18.42
N VAL A 43 6.92 23.29 -19.74
CA VAL A 43 5.94 23.96 -20.61
C VAL A 43 5.13 22.92 -21.39
N THR A 44 3.81 23.09 -21.45
CA THR A 44 2.89 22.18 -22.15
C THR A 44 1.70 22.92 -22.76
N GLU A 45 1.13 22.39 -23.84
CA GLU A 45 -0.14 22.86 -24.41
C GLU A 45 -1.34 22.43 -23.55
N LYS A 46 -1.21 21.34 -22.79
CA LYS A 46 -2.29 20.72 -22.01
C LYS A 46 -1.81 20.40 -20.60
N PRO A 47 -1.83 21.38 -19.67
CA PRO A 47 -1.55 21.11 -18.27
C PRO A 47 -2.58 20.13 -17.72
N HIS A 48 -2.11 19.05 -17.08
CA HIS A 48 -2.96 18.02 -16.51
C HIS A 48 -2.38 17.50 -15.20
N LYS A 49 -3.20 17.46 -14.15
CA LYS A 49 -2.88 16.80 -12.89
C LYS A 49 -3.15 15.31 -13.03
N ASN A 50 -2.13 14.49 -12.79
CA ASN A 50 -2.33 13.05 -12.69
C ASN A 50 -3.02 12.72 -11.36
N ALA A 51 -4.18 12.06 -11.42
CA ALA A 51 -4.95 11.66 -10.23
C ALA A 51 -4.18 10.70 -9.30
N ASP A 52 -3.23 9.94 -9.84
CA ASP A 52 -2.39 9.02 -9.07
C ASP A 52 -1.23 9.74 -8.36
N LYS A 53 -1.01 11.02 -8.62
CA LYS A 53 0.06 11.79 -7.98
C LYS A 53 -0.48 12.64 -6.83
N ILE A 54 0.33 12.75 -5.79
CA ILE A 54 0.07 13.65 -4.67
C ILE A 54 0.86 14.92 -4.93
N TYR A 55 0.17 16.04 -5.13
CA TYR A 55 0.78 17.34 -5.35
C TYR A 55 0.70 18.18 -4.08
N LYS A 56 1.82 18.78 -3.66
CA LYS A 56 1.82 19.87 -2.67
C LYS A 56 1.40 21.18 -3.34
N THR A 57 1.97 21.45 -4.50
CA THR A 57 1.63 22.61 -5.33
C THR A 57 1.52 22.17 -6.79
N TYR A 58 0.66 22.85 -7.54
CA TYR A 58 0.53 22.66 -8.97
C TYR A 58 0.00 23.96 -9.56
N ASN A 59 0.93 24.81 -9.98
CA ASN A 59 0.66 26.14 -10.48
C ASN A 59 0.76 26.13 -11.99
N VAL A 60 -0.22 26.73 -12.65
CA VAL A 60 -0.29 26.82 -14.10
C VAL A 60 -0.39 28.29 -14.47
N LYS A 61 0.52 28.77 -15.30
CA LYS A 61 0.48 30.14 -15.83
C LYS A 61 0.58 30.10 -17.35
N TYR A 62 -0.13 31.00 -18.02
CA TYR A 62 0.02 31.19 -19.45
C TYR A 62 1.45 31.63 -19.76
N PHE A 63 2.10 30.92 -20.68
CA PHE A 63 3.49 31.15 -21.07
C PHE A 63 3.60 31.85 -22.42
N GLY A 64 2.72 31.51 -23.37
CA GLY A 64 2.77 32.07 -24.72
C GLY A 64 2.00 31.22 -25.71
N LYS A 65 2.42 31.25 -26.98
CA LYS A 65 1.86 30.40 -28.04
C LYS A 65 2.95 29.61 -28.74
N SER A 66 2.62 28.40 -29.20
CA SER A 66 3.49 27.60 -30.06
C SER A 66 3.56 28.18 -31.47
N LYS A 67 4.42 27.61 -32.33
CA LYS A 67 4.52 28.00 -33.75
C LYS A 67 3.20 27.86 -34.51
N ASP A 68 2.34 26.94 -34.08
CA ASP A 68 1.00 26.72 -34.63
C ASP A 68 -0.06 27.59 -33.93
N PHE A 69 0.36 28.63 -33.21
CA PHE A 69 -0.48 29.56 -32.46
C PHE A 69 -1.34 28.94 -31.34
N LYS A 70 -1.04 27.71 -30.92
CA LYS A 70 -1.71 27.06 -29.78
C LYS A 70 -1.20 27.64 -28.45
N PRO A 71 -2.05 27.82 -27.43
CA PRO A 71 -1.61 28.31 -26.13
C PRO A 71 -0.63 27.33 -25.46
N LEU A 72 0.41 27.88 -24.85
CA LEU A 72 1.38 27.17 -24.03
C LEU A 72 1.26 27.67 -22.59
N PHE A 73 1.40 26.73 -21.66
CA PHE A 73 1.35 26.97 -20.24
C PHE A 73 2.64 26.48 -19.60
N GLU A 74 3.19 27.28 -18.70
CA GLU A 74 4.26 26.86 -17.81
C GLU A 74 3.59 26.27 -16.56
N VAL A 75 4.00 25.05 -16.24
CA VAL A 75 3.56 24.30 -15.06
C VAL A 75 4.74 24.23 -14.11
N ASP A 76 4.50 24.70 -12.89
CA ASP A 76 5.41 24.60 -11.76
C ASP A 76 4.73 23.76 -10.69
N CYS A 77 5.31 22.60 -10.36
CA CYS A 77 4.69 21.69 -9.41
C CYS A 77 5.68 21.01 -8.47
N GLU A 78 5.18 20.74 -7.27
CA GLU A 78 5.84 19.93 -6.26
C GLU A 78 5.06 18.64 -6.05
N GLU A 79 5.66 17.54 -6.48
CA GLU A 79 5.10 16.19 -6.37
C GLU A 79 5.68 15.46 -5.16
N VAL A 80 4.84 14.73 -4.44
CA VAL A 80 5.26 13.89 -3.32
C VAL A 80 5.51 12.48 -3.83
N VAL A 81 6.75 12.03 -3.72
CA VAL A 81 7.14 10.65 -3.96
C VAL A 81 6.66 9.80 -2.79
N ARG A 82 5.70 8.92 -3.07
CA ARG A 82 5.09 8.00 -2.11
C ARG A 82 6.16 7.11 -1.45
N PRO A 83 6.23 7.07 -0.10
CA PRO A 83 7.15 6.19 0.65
C PRO A 83 6.93 4.70 0.36
N SER A 84 7.89 3.84 0.74
CA SER A 84 7.78 2.38 0.58
C SER A 84 6.57 1.80 1.31
N LEU A 85 6.32 2.23 2.55
CA LEU A 85 5.16 1.81 3.33
C LEU A 85 3.84 2.15 2.63
N TYR A 86 3.75 3.27 1.91
CA TYR A 86 2.55 3.62 1.15
C TYR A 86 2.23 2.53 0.11
N LYS A 87 3.25 2.11 -0.65
CA LYS A 87 3.11 1.07 -1.66
C LYS A 87 2.78 -0.29 -1.05
N LEU A 88 3.32 -0.58 0.14
CA LEU A 88 3.01 -1.80 0.88
C LEU A 88 1.53 -1.88 1.21
N ILE A 89 0.95 -0.80 1.75
CA ILE A 89 -0.47 -0.73 2.07
C ILE A 89 -1.34 -0.81 0.80
N GLU A 90 -0.95 -0.17 -0.31
CA GLU A 90 -1.68 -0.33 -1.59
C GLU A 90 -1.74 -1.79 -2.05
N LYS A 91 -0.65 -2.54 -1.91
CA LYS A 91 -0.65 -3.98 -2.22
C LYS A 91 -1.63 -4.76 -1.35
N ILE A 92 -1.70 -4.46 -0.05
CA ILE A 92 -2.65 -5.10 0.87
C ILE A 92 -4.09 -4.82 0.45
N ILE A 93 -4.43 -3.56 0.15
CA ILE A 93 -5.78 -3.18 -0.31
C ILE A 93 -6.15 -3.96 -1.59
N ASN A 94 -5.17 -4.18 -2.47
CA ASN A 94 -5.33 -4.96 -3.71
C ASN A 94 -5.32 -6.48 -3.50
N GLY A 95 -5.28 -6.97 -2.25
CA GLY A 95 -5.41 -8.39 -1.92
C GLY A 95 -4.10 -9.17 -1.82
N ASP A 96 -2.94 -8.51 -1.75
CA ASP A 96 -1.64 -9.17 -1.60
C ASP A 96 -1.41 -9.64 -0.15
N ASN A 97 -1.54 -10.95 0.08
CA ASN A 97 -1.32 -11.57 1.38
C ASN A 97 0.14 -11.46 1.86
N LYS A 98 1.14 -11.41 0.96
CA LYS A 98 2.55 -11.29 1.35
C LYS A 98 2.86 -9.90 1.87
N ALA A 99 2.24 -8.87 1.28
CA ALA A 99 2.35 -7.51 1.77
C ALA A 99 1.77 -7.36 3.19
N LEU A 100 0.71 -8.12 3.51
CA LEU A 100 0.12 -8.15 4.84
C LEU A 100 1.08 -8.79 5.86
N GLU A 101 1.76 -9.88 5.50
CA GLU A 101 2.80 -10.49 6.33
C GLU A 101 3.96 -9.52 6.56
N GLU A 102 4.48 -8.89 5.51
CA GLU A 102 5.55 -7.88 5.61
C GLU A 102 5.15 -6.71 6.53
N LEU A 103 3.88 -6.26 6.48
CA LEU A 103 3.37 -5.24 7.39
C LEU A 103 3.48 -5.66 8.85
N TYR A 104 3.22 -6.91 9.18
CA TYR A 104 3.22 -7.45 10.54
C TYR A 104 4.61 -7.92 11.02
N ASP A 105 5.51 -8.30 10.10
CA ASP A 105 6.88 -8.72 10.40
C ASP A 105 7.82 -7.54 10.71
N TYR A 106 7.46 -6.33 10.29
CA TYR A 106 8.27 -5.13 10.58
C TYR A 106 8.49 -4.93 12.09
N LYS A 107 9.73 -4.68 12.52
CA LYS A 107 10.01 -4.44 13.94
C LYS A 107 9.75 -2.97 14.27
N VAL A 108 8.64 -2.69 14.95
CA VAL A 108 8.30 -1.34 15.39
C VAL A 108 9.10 -0.99 16.65
N GLU A 109 9.87 0.09 16.58
CA GLU A 109 10.56 0.67 17.74
C GLU A 109 9.75 1.80 18.36
N LYS A 110 9.70 1.87 19.70
CA LYS A 110 8.99 2.92 20.43
C LYS A 110 9.75 4.25 20.32
N ASN A 111 9.34 5.12 19.40
CA ASN A 111 9.96 6.43 19.17
C ASN A 111 9.10 7.62 19.62
N GLY A 112 8.50 7.52 20.82
CA GLY A 112 7.71 8.62 21.41
C GLY A 112 6.53 9.04 20.52
N ASN A 113 6.25 10.35 20.46
CA ASN A 113 5.11 10.94 19.72
C ASN A 113 5.46 11.45 18.31
N LYS A 114 6.60 11.04 17.74
CA LYS A 114 7.02 11.51 16.41
C LYS A 114 6.23 10.76 15.33
N ARG A 115 5.71 11.48 14.34
CA ARG A 115 5.08 10.89 13.13
C ARG A 115 6.15 10.38 12.15
N ASP A 116 6.93 9.41 12.59
CA ASP A 116 7.95 8.72 11.78
C ASP A 116 7.39 7.43 11.16
N VAL A 117 8.26 6.65 10.51
CA VAL A 117 7.86 5.40 9.86
C VAL A 117 7.26 4.39 10.86
N ASN A 118 7.79 4.32 12.09
CA ASN A 118 7.30 3.42 13.14
C ASN A 118 5.87 3.79 13.56
N PHE A 119 5.60 5.08 13.73
CA PHE A 119 4.24 5.58 14.01
C PHE A 119 3.24 5.09 12.97
N TYR A 120 3.57 5.22 11.67
CA TYR A 120 2.67 4.79 10.61
C TYR A 120 2.51 3.27 10.52
N TYR A 121 3.58 2.49 10.75
CA TYR A 121 3.47 1.02 10.84
C TYR A 121 2.51 0.60 11.94
N SER A 122 2.59 1.20 13.13
CA SER A 122 1.65 0.93 14.23
C SER A 122 0.21 1.23 13.82
N ILE A 123 -0.04 2.42 13.27
CA ILE A 123 -1.39 2.81 12.85
C ILE A 123 -1.96 1.84 11.82
N PHE A 124 -1.20 1.49 10.77
CA PHE A 124 -1.73 0.59 9.74
C PHE A 124 -2.02 -0.80 10.29
N ARG A 125 -1.21 -1.33 11.19
CA ARG A 125 -1.52 -2.61 11.86
C ARG A 125 -2.85 -2.54 12.58
N ASP A 126 -3.09 -1.49 13.37
CA ASP A 126 -4.32 -1.32 14.12
C ASP A 126 -5.57 -1.16 13.23
N LEU A 127 -5.39 -0.66 11.99
CA LEU A 127 -6.48 -0.53 11.01
C LEU A 127 -6.89 -1.85 10.36
N PHE A 128 -6.01 -2.86 10.33
CA PHE A 128 -6.31 -4.18 9.77
C PHE A 128 -6.67 -5.16 10.89
N SER A 129 -7.94 -5.53 10.95
CA SER A 129 -8.44 -6.54 11.88
C SER A 129 -8.64 -7.89 11.19
N PHE A 130 -8.53 -8.96 11.97
CA PHE A 130 -8.65 -10.34 11.48
C PHE A 130 -9.80 -11.03 12.18
N GLU A 131 -10.75 -11.50 11.40
CA GLU A 131 -11.84 -12.34 11.85
C GLU A 131 -11.54 -13.78 11.46
N PHE A 132 -11.42 -14.68 12.44
CA PHE A 132 -11.29 -16.11 12.16
C PHE A 132 -12.58 -16.63 11.52
N ILE A 133 -12.44 -17.32 10.39
CA ILE A 133 -13.58 -17.86 9.65
C ILE A 133 -13.67 -19.37 9.82
N ASP A 134 -12.57 -20.06 9.55
CA ASP A 134 -12.52 -21.53 9.59
C ASP A 134 -11.08 -22.03 9.61
N LYS A 135 -10.89 -23.31 9.87
CA LYS A 135 -9.63 -24.03 9.68
C LYS A 135 -9.84 -25.37 9.00
N MET A 136 -8.88 -25.79 8.19
CA MET A 136 -8.87 -27.08 7.52
C MET A 136 -7.53 -27.75 7.70
N ASN A 137 -7.52 -29.07 7.86
CA ASN A 137 -6.28 -29.84 7.86
C ASN A 137 -5.50 -29.61 6.54
N LEU A 138 -4.18 -29.43 6.64
CA LEU A 138 -3.30 -29.10 5.52
C LEU A 138 -3.32 -30.16 4.42
N GLU A 139 -3.38 -31.44 4.77
CA GLU A 139 -3.45 -32.55 3.80
C GLU A 139 -4.75 -32.47 3.00
N MET A 140 -5.90 -32.31 3.68
CA MET A 140 -7.19 -32.13 3.03
C MET A 140 -7.23 -30.87 2.15
N TYR A 141 -6.63 -29.78 2.63
CA TYR A 141 -6.55 -28.53 1.89
C TYR A 141 -5.71 -28.69 0.62
N ASN A 142 -4.58 -29.40 0.68
CA ASN A 142 -3.73 -29.68 -0.47
C ASN A 142 -4.36 -30.66 -1.47
N GLU A 143 -5.11 -31.66 -1.02
CA GLU A 143 -5.91 -32.52 -1.89
C GLU A 143 -6.98 -31.71 -2.65
N ALA A 144 -7.70 -30.81 -1.97
CA ALA A 144 -8.66 -29.92 -2.61
C ALA A 144 -8.00 -28.98 -3.66
N ARG A 145 -6.81 -28.46 -3.36
CA ARG A 145 -6.04 -27.62 -4.30
C ARG A 145 -5.55 -28.39 -5.51
N LYS A 146 -5.09 -29.63 -5.32
CA LYS A 146 -4.69 -30.52 -6.40
C LYS A 146 -5.86 -30.81 -7.35
N PHE A 147 -7.05 -31.05 -6.81
CA PHE A 147 -8.27 -31.18 -7.61
C PHE A 147 -8.58 -29.92 -8.43
N MET A 148 -8.28 -28.73 -7.89
CA MET A 148 -8.45 -27.43 -8.56
C MET A 148 -7.24 -27.02 -9.43
N GLU A 149 -6.25 -27.90 -9.65
CA GLU A 149 -5.01 -27.60 -10.39
C GLU A 149 -4.22 -26.40 -9.82
N LEU A 150 -4.33 -26.15 -8.51
CA LEU A 150 -3.61 -25.11 -7.80
C LEU A 150 -2.32 -25.65 -7.16
N GLU A 151 -1.28 -24.82 -7.11
CA GLU A 151 -0.04 -25.14 -6.39
C GLU A 151 -0.33 -25.53 -4.94
N GLN A 152 0.29 -26.60 -4.45
CA GLN A 152 0.15 -27.02 -3.06
C GLN A 152 0.79 -26.00 -2.11
N ILE A 153 0.26 -25.91 -0.89
CA ILE A 153 0.84 -25.09 0.17
C ILE A 153 1.66 -25.99 1.08
N GLU A 154 2.90 -25.62 1.31
CA GLU A 154 3.77 -26.31 2.24
C GLU A 154 3.65 -25.74 3.65
N TYR A 155 3.90 -26.58 4.65
CA TYR A 155 4.12 -26.12 6.00
C TYR A 155 5.41 -25.31 6.03
N ASN A 156 5.29 -23.98 6.20
CA ASN A 156 6.42 -23.18 6.62
C ASN A 156 6.69 -23.53 8.09
N ARG A 157 7.59 -24.49 8.34
CA ARG A 157 8.29 -24.59 9.63
C ARG A 157 8.83 -23.20 9.89
N GLY A 158 8.20 -22.47 10.81
CA GLY A 158 8.74 -21.23 11.31
C GLY A 158 10.19 -21.50 11.65
N LYS A 159 11.12 -20.76 11.04
CA LYS A 159 12.41 -20.54 11.67
C LYS A 159 12.07 -19.88 13.00
N GLU A 160 12.03 -20.69 14.06
CA GLU A 160 12.04 -20.20 15.44
C GLU A 160 13.15 -19.13 15.51
N ARG A 161 12.76 -17.89 15.80
CA ARG A 161 13.65 -16.79 16.13
C ARG A 161 13.25 -16.28 17.50
#